data_AF-A0A445HM84-F1
#
_entry.id   AF-A0A445HM84-F1
#
_cell.length_a   1.000
_cell.length_b   1.000
_cell.length_c   1.000
_cell.angle_alpha   90.00
_cell.angle_beta   90.00
_cell.angle_gamma   90.00
#
_symmetry.space_group_name_H-M   'P 1'
#
loop_
_entity.id
_entity.type
_entity.pdbx_description
1 polymer ?
#
loop_
_entity_poly.entity_id
_entity_poly.type
_entity_poly.pdbx_seq_one_letter_code
_entity_poly.pdbx_strand_id
1 'polypeptide(L)'
;MEKEASSTDDPSSFTLLVSCPSGLSPSQVSVAFSDAYDRIPHSDVILENTISEIWKQRSQKNNSLFNGKKFRYGGCVLHAKDGSDHECEPHLCLHLGLTDYRTFVGTNLSPLWERFLVPSEDDSVLCQHTSNPLGNGAVVETNDNKILVLQRSDNVGEFPGHFVFPGGHPEVFNGEMDVINPFCCCYLVLQ
;
A
#
# COMPACT_ATOMS: atom_id res chain seq x y z
N MET A 1 -14.42 28.88 26.07
CA MET A 1 -13.89 29.19 24.73
C MET A 1 -12.81 28.17 24.47
N GLU A 2 -13.23 26.96 24.13
CA GLU A 2 -12.34 25.85 23.77
C GLU A 2 -12.75 25.43 22.37
N LYS A 3 -11.80 25.52 21.46
CA LYS A 3 -11.95 25.29 20.04
C LYS A 3 -11.67 23.80 19.82
N GLU A 4 -12.71 22.98 19.80
CA GLU A 4 -12.58 21.62 19.30
C GLU A 4 -12.26 21.69 17.80
N ALA A 5 -11.05 21.25 17.46
CA ALA A 5 -10.63 21.05 16.09
C ALA A 5 -11.42 19.85 15.53
N SER A 6 -12.47 20.17 14.79
CA SER A 6 -13.10 19.27 13.84
C SER A 6 -12.09 18.97 12.73
N SER A 7 -11.31 17.89 12.84
CA SER A 7 -10.59 17.33 11.70
C SER A 7 -11.61 16.74 10.72
N THR A 8 -12.01 17.55 9.76
CA THR A 8 -12.75 17.11 8.57
C THR A 8 -11.77 16.43 7.63
N ASP A 9 -11.29 15.23 7.96
CA ASP A 9 -10.63 14.40 6.95
C ASP A 9 -11.71 13.81 6.06
N ASP A 10 -11.66 14.20 4.79
CA ASP A 10 -12.50 13.64 3.76
C ASP A 10 -12.12 12.16 3.59
N PRO A 11 -13.05 11.21 3.81
CA PRO A 11 -12.79 9.78 3.66
C PRO A 11 -12.42 9.37 2.22
N SER A 12 -12.39 10.31 1.28
CA SER A 12 -11.94 10.14 -0.11
C SER A 12 -10.54 10.73 -0.40
N SER A 13 -9.82 11.20 0.61
CA SER A 13 -8.47 11.75 0.44
C SER A 13 -7.44 10.66 0.10
N PHE A 14 -6.57 10.94 -0.88
CA PHE A 14 -5.43 10.12 -1.24
C PHE A 14 -4.23 11.02 -1.51
N THR A 15 -3.03 10.50 -1.27
CA THR A 15 -1.77 11.18 -1.62
C THR A 15 -1.12 10.48 -2.80
N LEU A 16 -0.71 11.24 -3.82
CA LEU A 16 0.02 10.70 -4.96
C LEU A 16 1.52 10.71 -4.66
N LEU A 17 2.10 9.53 -4.42
CA LEU A 17 3.53 9.41 -4.07
C LEU A 17 4.45 9.58 -5.28
N VAL A 18 4.04 9.06 -6.43
CA VAL A 18 4.80 9.08 -7.68
C VAL A 18 3.84 9.33 -8.83
N SER A 19 4.21 10.22 -9.76
CA SER A 19 3.46 10.49 -10.98
C SER A 19 4.32 10.21 -12.20
N CYS A 20 3.85 9.32 -13.08
CA CYS A 20 4.51 8.97 -14.35
C CYS A 20 3.49 9.07 -15.49
N PRO A 21 3.09 10.28 -15.90
CA PRO A 21 1.98 10.48 -16.84
C PRO A 21 2.25 9.91 -18.24
N SER A 22 3.52 9.77 -18.63
CA SER A 22 3.93 9.15 -19.90
C SER A 22 4.07 7.63 -19.82
N GLY A 23 3.82 7.04 -18.65
CA GLY A 23 4.11 5.64 -18.37
C GLY A 23 5.60 5.34 -18.20
N LEU A 24 5.90 4.15 -17.69
CA LEU A 24 7.25 3.59 -17.62
C LEU A 24 7.25 2.22 -18.28
N SER A 25 8.27 1.95 -19.09
CA SER A 25 8.53 0.59 -19.59
C SER A 25 9.06 -0.30 -18.46
N PRO A 26 8.97 -1.64 -18.57
CA PRO A 26 9.49 -2.53 -17.54
C PRO A 26 11.00 -2.36 -17.28
N SER A 27 11.80 -1.94 -18.27
CA SER A 27 13.23 -1.64 -18.06
C SER A 27 13.48 -0.36 -17.26
N GLN A 28 12.48 0.51 -17.13
CA GLN A 28 12.54 1.76 -16.36
C GLN A 28 12.02 1.58 -14.92
N VAL A 29 11.70 0.35 -14.53
CA VAL A 29 11.25 0.02 -13.18
C VAL A 29 12.18 -1.02 -12.60
N SER A 30 12.69 -0.76 -11.40
CA SER A 30 13.51 -1.68 -10.64
C SER A 30 12.99 -1.81 -9.21
N VAL A 31 13.45 -2.85 -8.54
CA VAL A 31 13.05 -3.13 -7.16
C VAL A 31 14.29 -3.36 -6.31
N ALA A 32 14.41 -2.60 -5.22
CA ALA A 32 15.31 -2.93 -4.12
C ALA A 32 14.50 -3.71 -3.07
N PHE A 33 14.72 -5.01 -2.99
CA PHE A 33 14.03 -5.90 -2.06
C PHE A 33 14.95 -6.29 -0.91
N SER A 34 14.62 -5.89 0.32
CA SER A 34 15.49 -6.06 1.49
C SER A 34 14.68 -5.98 2.79
N ASP A 35 15.16 -6.66 3.83
CA ASP A 35 14.62 -6.57 5.19
C ASP A 35 14.78 -5.17 5.80
N ALA A 36 15.69 -4.35 5.26
CA ALA A 36 15.83 -2.94 5.59
C ALA A 36 14.55 -2.12 5.31
N TYR A 37 13.64 -2.64 4.48
CA TYR A 37 12.36 -2.03 4.14
C TYR A 37 11.17 -2.73 4.83
N ASP A 38 11.43 -3.66 5.74
CA ASP A 38 10.40 -4.27 6.58
C ASP A 38 9.84 -3.27 7.59
N ARG A 39 8.73 -3.64 8.22
CA ARG A 39 8.12 -2.85 9.29
C ARG A 39 9.06 -2.77 10.49
N ILE A 40 9.22 -1.57 11.04
CA ILE A 40 9.90 -1.35 12.32
C ILE A 40 8.87 -1.54 13.44
N PRO A 41 9.04 -2.47 14.39
CA PRO A 41 8.13 -2.57 15.53
C PRO A 41 8.06 -1.26 16.32
N HIS A 42 6.86 -0.87 16.74
CA HIS A 42 6.65 0.30 17.57
C HIS A 42 7.26 0.08 18.97
N SER A 43 7.79 1.15 19.57
CA SER A 43 8.48 1.08 20.88
C SER A 43 7.54 0.82 22.07
N ASP A 44 6.28 1.27 21.96
CA ASP A 44 5.21 0.92 22.90
C ASP A 44 4.80 -0.55 22.75
N VAL A 45 5.29 -1.39 23.67
CA VAL A 45 5.03 -2.83 23.75
C VAL A 45 3.53 -3.13 23.95
N ILE A 46 2.79 -2.27 24.64
CA ILE A 46 1.35 -2.48 24.85
C ILE A 46 0.64 -2.32 23.51
N LEU A 47 1.00 -1.31 22.72
CA LEU A 47 0.47 -1.10 21.38
C LEU A 47 0.83 -2.27 20.44
N GLU A 48 2.08 -2.71 20.41
CA GLU A 48 2.50 -3.86 19.59
C GLU A 48 1.74 -5.14 19.94
N ASN A 49 1.49 -5.39 21.23
CA ASN A 49 0.73 -6.56 21.68
C ASN A 49 -0.71 -6.56 21.14
N THR A 50 -1.28 -5.39 20.81
CA THR A 50 -2.63 -5.31 20.23
C THR A 50 -2.74 -6.01 18.87
N ILE A 51 -1.65 -6.08 18.09
CA ILE A 51 -1.63 -6.78 16.79
C ILE A 51 -2.03 -8.26 16.98
N SER A 52 -1.44 -8.91 17.99
CA SER A 52 -1.72 -10.31 18.31
C SER A 52 -3.13 -10.52 18.83
N GLU A 53 -3.61 -9.61 19.68
CA GLU A 53 -4.94 -9.69 20.27
C GLU A 53 -6.04 -9.49 19.24
N ILE A 54 -5.93 -8.46 18.38
CA ILE A 54 -6.86 -8.20 17.28
C ILE A 54 -6.93 -9.40 16.35
N TRP A 55 -5.78 -9.96 15.96
CA TRP A 55 -5.74 -11.15 15.11
C TRP A 55 -6.46 -12.34 15.74
N LYS A 56 -6.17 -12.64 17.01
CA LYS A 56 -6.80 -13.73 17.76
C LYS A 56 -8.32 -13.56 17.80
N GLN A 57 -8.81 -12.36 18.08
CA GLN A 57 -10.24 -12.06 18.11
C GLN A 57 -10.89 -12.25 16.73
N ARG A 58 -10.24 -11.83 15.64
CA ARG A 58 -10.77 -12.02 14.27
C ARG A 58 -10.76 -13.49 13.86
N SER A 59 -9.68 -14.23 14.13
CA SER A 59 -9.59 -15.66 13.82
C SER A 59 -10.62 -16.50 14.58
N GLN A 60 -10.99 -16.13 15.81
CA GLN A 60 -12.05 -16.82 16.56
C GLN A 60 -13.43 -16.63 15.95
N LYS A 61 -13.69 -15.50 15.28
CA LYS A 61 -14.97 -15.21 14.61
C LYS A 61 -15.05 -15.80 13.22
N ASN A 62 -13.90 -16.03 12.57
CA ASN A 62 -13.83 -16.55 11.21
C ASN A 62 -12.77 -17.67 11.08
N ASN A 63 -13.22 -18.92 11.11
CA ASN A 63 -12.36 -20.09 11.05
C ASN A 63 -11.67 -20.31 9.69
N SER A 64 -12.12 -19.63 8.62
CA SER A 64 -11.43 -19.67 7.32
C SER A 64 -10.39 -18.57 7.15
N LEU A 65 -10.22 -17.70 8.15
CA LEU A 65 -9.21 -16.66 8.14
C LEU A 65 -7.81 -17.27 8.24
N PHE A 66 -6.96 -16.97 7.25
CA PHE A 66 -5.56 -17.40 7.24
C PHE A 66 -4.63 -16.18 7.10
N ASN A 67 -3.39 -16.33 7.55
CA ASN A 67 -2.36 -15.32 7.38
C ASN A 67 -1.61 -15.58 6.06
N GLY A 68 -1.44 -14.55 5.24
CA GLY A 68 -0.70 -14.62 3.97
C GLY A 68 0.42 -13.58 3.95
N LYS A 69 1.58 -13.94 3.38
CA LYS A 69 2.71 -13.03 3.17
C LYS A 69 2.38 -12.03 2.07
N LYS A 70 2.85 -10.79 2.24
CA LYS A 70 2.68 -9.69 1.29
C LYS A 70 3.98 -8.91 1.16
N PHE A 71 4.15 -8.21 0.04
CA PHE A 71 5.18 -7.19 -0.07
C PHE A 71 4.77 -5.97 0.77
N ARG A 72 5.72 -5.39 1.49
CA ARG A 72 5.55 -4.11 2.18
C ARG A 72 6.10 -3.00 1.30
N TYR A 73 5.34 -1.92 1.13
CA TYR A 73 5.88 -0.69 0.55
C TYR A 73 6.74 0.03 1.57
N GLY A 74 8.05 0.11 1.30
CA GLY A 74 9.04 0.80 2.14
C GLY A 74 9.56 2.11 1.54
N GLY A 75 8.97 2.60 0.44
CA GLY A 75 9.35 3.83 -0.22
C GLY A 75 9.67 3.63 -1.70
N CYS A 76 10.09 4.71 -2.37
CA CYS A 76 10.56 4.68 -3.74
C CYS A 76 11.45 5.88 -4.06
N VAL A 77 12.25 5.75 -5.12
CA VAL A 77 13.05 6.84 -5.68
C VAL A 77 12.75 6.94 -7.17
N LEU A 78 12.31 8.13 -7.61
CA LEU A 78 12.15 8.45 -9.02
C LEU A 78 13.37 9.27 -9.48
N HIS A 79 14.17 8.70 -10.37
CA HIS A 79 15.23 9.42 -11.07
C HIS A 79 14.61 10.06 -12.32
N ALA A 80 14.34 11.36 -12.25
CA ALA A 80 13.81 12.14 -13.35
C ALA A 80 14.92 12.95 -14.06
N LYS A 81 14.68 13.35 -15.32
CA LYS A 81 15.57 14.22 -16.09
C LYS A 81 15.73 15.57 -15.39
N ASP A 82 16.86 15.79 -14.72
CA ASP A 82 17.32 17.15 -14.48
C ASP A 82 17.74 17.71 -15.84
N GLY A 83 17.25 18.90 -16.20
CA GLY A 83 17.25 19.46 -17.56
C GLY A 83 18.62 19.74 -18.20
N SER A 84 19.70 19.13 -17.74
CA SER A 84 21.07 19.28 -18.23
C SER A 84 21.65 18.04 -18.92
N ASP A 85 21.04 16.85 -18.82
CA ASP A 85 21.59 15.63 -19.43
C ASP A 85 20.58 14.98 -20.39
N HIS A 86 20.90 15.01 -21.67
CA HIS A 86 19.99 14.62 -22.77
C HIS A 86 19.85 13.09 -22.96
N GLU A 87 20.46 12.25 -22.11
CA GLU A 87 20.60 10.81 -22.38
C GLU A 87 20.00 9.83 -21.36
N CYS A 88 19.55 10.27 -20.16
CA CYS A 88 18.97 9.33 -19.19
C CYS A 88 17.43 9.36 -19.20
N GLU A 89 16.82 8.22 -19.52
CA GLU A 89 15.39 7.97 -19.41
C GLU A 89 14.94 7.90 -17.94
N PRO A 90 13.68 8.29 -17.61
CA PRO A 90 13.20 8.24 -16.23
C PRO A 90 13.22 6.82 -15.70
N HIS A 91 13.61 6.66 -14.43
CA HIS A 91 13.74 5.35 -13.78
C HIS A 91 13.17 5.36 -12.37
N LEU A 92 12.27 4.41 -12.08
CA LEU A 92 11.64 4.23 -10.77
C LEU A 92 12.28 3.03 -10.05
N CYS A 93 12.78 3.27 -8.84
CA CYS A 93 13.17 2.21 -7.92
C CYS A 93 12.12 2.08 -6.82
N LEU A 94 11.48 0.92 -6.70
CA LEU A 94 10.58 0.60 -5.58
C LEU A 94 11.38 -0.08 -4.46
N HIS A 95 11.23 0.41 -3.25
CA HIS A 95 11.83 -0.19 -2.06
C HIS A 95 10.79 -1.07 -1.38
N LEU A 96 11.02 -2.39 -1.41
CA LEU A 96 10.05 -3.37 -0.93
C LEU A 96 10.64 -4.21 0.20
N GLY A 97 9.83 -4.39 1.24
CA GLY A 97 10.08 -5.35 2.32
C GLY A 97 9.03 -6.45 2.30
N LEU A 98 8.95 -7.20 3.39
CA LEU A 98 7.94 -8.19 3.68
C LEU A 98 7.02 -7.76 4.81
N THR A 99 5.76 -8.16 4.68
CA THR A 99 4.77 -8.08 5.75
C THR A 99 3.79 -9.24 5.60
N ASP A 100 2.73 -9.24 6.41
CA ASP A 100 1.67 -10.21 6.33
C ASP A 100 0.28 -9.61 6.63
N TYR A 101 -0.74 -10.38 6.28
CA TYR A 101 -2.13 -9.97 6.46
C TYR A 101 -2.50 -9.79 7.94
N ARG A 102 -1.91 -10.58 8.84
CA ARG A 102 -2.08 -10.43 10.29
C ARG A 102 -1.61 -9.06 10.76
N THR A 103 -0.44 -8.63 10.33
CA THR A 103 0.15 -7.34 10.72
C THR A 103 -0.67 -6.20 10.13
N PHE A 104 -1.16 -6.33 8.89
CA PHE A 104 -2.07 -5.36 8.27
C PHE A 104 -3.36 -5.18 9.09
N VAL A 105 -3.98 -6.29 9.46
CA VAL A 105 -5.18 -6.31 10.31
C VAL A 105 -4.94 -5.63 11.66
N GLY A 106 -3.76 -5.82 12.26
CA GLY A 106 -3.41 -5.29 13.58
C GLY A 106 -2.82 -3.89 13.59
N THR A 107 -2.44 -3.33 12.43
CA THR A 107 -1.86 -1.98 12.30
C THR A 107 -2.76 -1.07 11.48
N ASN A 108 -2.73 -1.15 10.14
CA ASN A 108 -3.52 -0.31 9.24
C ASN A 108 -5.04 -0.42 9.50
N LEU A 109 -5.59 -1.63 9.73
CA LEU A 109 -7.02 -1.81 10.01
C LEU A 109 -7.37 -1.77 11.51
N SER A 110 -6.42 -1.37 12.34
CA SER A 110 -6.64 -1.25 13.78
C SER A 110 -7.50 -0.01 14.08
N PRO A 111 -8.41 -0.05 15.06
CA PRO A 111 -9.02 1.18 15.58
C PRO A 111 -7.99 2.12 16.24
N LEU A 112 -6.76 1.65 16.46
CA LEU A 112 -5.64 2.43 17.00
C LEU A 112 -4.59 2.77 15.93
N TRP A 113 -4.93 2.67 14.63
CA TRP A 113 -3.96 2.79 13.53
C TRP A 113 -3.13 4.08 13.59
N GLU A 114 -3.74 5.21 13.96
CA GLU A 114 -3.07 6.52 14.09
C GLU A 114 -1.91 6.48 15.10
N ARG A 115 -1.98 5.64 16.13
CA ARG A 115 -0.92 5.50 17.13
C ARG A 115 0.33 4.79 16.58
N PHE A 116 0.22 4.13 15.43
CA PHE A 116 1.37 3.56 14.74
C PHE A 116 2.05 4.56 13.80
N LEU A 117 1.46 5.74 13.57
CA LEU A 117 2.07 6.76 12.73
C LEU A 117 3.13 7.57 13.50
N VAL A 118 4.15 8.03 12.79
CA VAL A 118 5.13 9.01 13.31
C VAL A 118 5.09 10.29 12.47
N PRO A 119 5.15 11.50 13.06
CA PRO A 119 5.13 12.73 12.28
C PRO A 119 6.31 12.81 11.30
N SER A 120 6.02 12.78 10.00
CA SER A 120 7.00 12.88 8.91
C SER A 120 6.30 13.28 7.62
N GLU A 121 7.00 14.04 6.76
CA GLU A 121 6.56 14.30 5.38
C GLU A 121 6.94 13.15 4.43
N ASP A 122 7.92 12.33 4.80
CA ASP A 122 8.26 11.09 4.09
C ASP A 122 7.29 9.98 4.54
N ASP A 123 6.44 9.53 3.63
CA ASP A 123 5.42 8.50 3.88
C ASP A 123 6.03 7.15 4.33
N SER A 124 7.24 6.82 3.86
CA SER A 124 7.90 5.58 4.29
C SER A 124 8.26 5.61 5.78
N VAL A 125 8.63 6.80 6.27
CA VAL A 125 8.92 7.07 7.68
C VAL A 125 7.63 7.19 8.46
N LEU A 126 6.65 7.98 7.97
CA LEU A 126 5.34 8.15 8.61
C LEU A 126 4.69 6.81 8.95
N CYS A 127 4.75 5.87 8.00
CA CYS A 127 4.17 4.53 8.09
C CYS A 127 5.18 3.46 8.53
N GLN A 128 6.31 3.82 9.13
CA GLN A 128 7.38 2.85 9.47
C GLN A 128 6.92 1.74 10.43
N HIS A 129 5.92 2.01 11.29
CA HIS A 129 5.37 1.02 12.22
C HIS A 129 4.12 0.29 11.73
N THR A 130 3.66 0.58 10.51
CA THR A 130 2.50 -0.10 9.91
C THR A 130 2.93 -1.20 8.94
N SER A 131 2.01 -2.14 8.68
CA SER A 131 2.22 -3.23 7.73
C SER A 131 2.48 -2.74 6.32
N ASN A 132 1.68 -1.75 5.89
CA ASN A 132 1.76 -1.09 4.61
C ASN A 132 1.88 -2.05 3.39
N PRO A 133 0.94 -3.01 3.24
CA PRO A 133 1.02 -3.99 2.16
C PRO A 133 0.86 -3.30 0.79
N LEU A 134 1.73 -3.68 -0.16
CA LEU A 134 1.67 -3.18 -1.53
C LEU A 134 0.44 -3.75 -2.26
N GLY A 135 -0.47 -2.88 -2.66
CA GLY A 135 -1.56 -3.18 -3.59
C GLY A 135 -1.17 -2.89 -5.03
N ASN A 136 -1.88 -3.51 -5.98
CA ASN A 136 -1.82 -3.16 -7.39
C ASN A 136 -3.23 -2.95 -7.95
N GLY A 137 -3.35 -2.05 -8.92
CA GLY A 137 -4.62 -1.77 -9.61
C GLY A 137 -4.38 -1.31 -11.04
N ALA A 138 -5.37 -1.49 -11.91
CA ALA A 138 -5.32 -1.15 -13.33
C ALA A 138 -6.53 -0.33 -13.74
N VAL A 139 -6.30 0.81 -14.38
CA VAL A 139 -7.35 1.50 -15.13
C VAL A 139 -7.41 0.87 -16.52
N VAL A 140 -8.48 0.13 -16.80
CA VAL A 140 -8.62 -0.59 -18.07
C VAL A 140 -9.58 0.18 -18.98
N GLU A 141 -9.05 0.63 -20.11
CA GLU A 141 -9.83 1.28 -21.18
C GLU A 141 -10.18 0.26 -22.27
N THR A 142 -11.44 0.26 -22.69
CA THR A 142 -11.95 -0.56 -23.79
C THR A 142 -11.78 0.15 -25.15
N ASN A 143 -11.83 -0.58 -26.26
CA ASN A 143 -11.70 -0.01 -27.62
C ASN A 143 -12.85 0.94 -28.00
N ASP A 144 -13.94 0.99 -27.23
CA ASP A 144 -15.02 1.98 -27.33
C ASP A 144 -14.89 3.12 -26.30
N ASN A 145 -13.68 3.34 -25.78
CA ASN A 145 -13.29 4.43 -24.87
C ASN A 145 -14.12 4.46 -23.57
N LYS A 146 -14.35 3.28 -22.97
CA LYS A 146 -14.99 3.14 -21.65
C LYS A 146 -13.97 2.67 -20.63
N ILE A 147 -14.12 3.14 -19.40
CA ILE A 147 -13.31 2.69 -18.27
C ILE A 147 -14.06 1.59 -17.54
N LEU A 148 -13.40 0.45 -17.36
CA LEU A 148 -13.96 -0.68 -16.61
C LEU A 148 -13.87 -0.43 -15.10
N VAL A 149 -15.01 -0.59 -14.43
CA VAL A 149 -15.12 -0.63 -12.97
C VAL A 149 -15.86 -1.89 -12.52
N LEU A 150 -15.56 -2.36 -11.31
CA LEU A 150 -16.18 -3.51 -10.68
C LEU A 150 -16.95 -3.03 -9.44
N GLN A 151 -18.15 -3.55 -9.20
CA GLN A 151 -18.86 -3.31 -7.95
C GLN A 151 -18.51 -4.40 -6.93
N ARG A 152 -18.04 -3.99 -5.76
CA ARG A 152 -17.78 -4.93 -4.66
C ARG A 152 -19.09 -5.47 -4.09
N SER A 153 -19.06 -6.72 -3.64
CA SER A 153 -20.16 -7.28 -2.85
C SER A 153 -20.34 -6.50 -1.55
N ASP A 154 -21.55 -6.46 -1.01
CA ASP A 154 -21.81 -5.89 0.32
C ASP A 154 -21.30 -6.79 1.46
N ASN A 155 -20.94 -8.05 1.16
CA ASN A 155 -20.50 -9.03 2.15
C ASN A 155 -18.97 -9.22 2.15
N VAL A 156 -18.23 -8.12 2.20
CA VAL A 156 -16.75 -8.10 2.27
C VAL A 156 -16.30 -7.23 3.43
N GLY A 157 -15.09 -7.49 3.94
CA GLY A 157 -14.56 -6.79 5.11
C GLY A 157 -14.12 -5.34 4.87
N GLU A 158 -13.88 -4.97 3.61
CA GLU A 158 -13.36 -3.64 3.22
C GLU A 158 -14.18 -3.07 2.07
N PHE A 159 -14.62 -1.81 2.20
CA PHE A 159 -15.36 -1.05 1.19
C PHE A 159 -16.54 -1.82 0.54
N PRO A 160 -17.51 -2.32 1.33
CA PRO A 160 -18.68 -3.02 0.78
C PRO A 160 -19.48 -2.10 -0.17
N GLY A 161 -19.93 -2.66 -1.30
CA GLY A 161 -20.75 -1.94 -2.29
C GLY A 161 -20.03 -0.88 -3.14
N HIS A 162 -18.76 -0.59 -2.88
CA HIS A 162 -17.99 0.44 -3.60
C HIS A 162 -17.58 -0.02 -5.00
N PHE A 163 -17.44 0.96 -5.91
CA PHE A 163 -16.80 0.73 -7.21
C PHE A 163 -15.28 0.73 -7.06
N VAL A 164 -14.63 -0.24 -7.70
CA VAL A 164 -13.17 -0.38 -7.71
C VAL A 164 -12.66 -0.68 -9.12
N PHE A 165 -11.39 -0.39 -9.33
CA PHE A 165 -10.66 -0.88 -10.50
C PHE A 165 -10.21 -2.33 -10.30
N PRO A 166 -10.00 -3.10 -11.38
CA PRO A 166 -9.34 -4.41 -11.29
C PRO A 166 -7.99 -4.30 -10.58
N GLY A 167 -7.73 -5.22 -9.65
CA GLY A 167 -6.52 -5.15 -8.82
C GLY A 167 -6.47 -6.23 -7.74
N GLY A 168 -5.46 -6.15 -6.88
CA GLY A 168 -5.25 -7.09 -5.79
C GLY A 168 -4.06 -6.73 -4.92
N HIS A 169 -3.61 -7.72 -4.15
CA HIS A 169 -2.41 -7.63 -3.31
C HIS A 169 -1.52 -8.84 -3.61
N PRO A 170 -0.43 -8.67 -4.38
CA PRO A 170 0.45 -9.77 -4.79
C PRO A 170 1.00 -10.55 -3.60
N GLU A 171 1.17 -11.86 -3.78
CA GLU A 171 1.75 -12.76 -2.80
C GLU A 171 3.16 -13.19 -3.21
N VAL A 172 3.99 -13.47 -2.21
CA VAL A 172 5.38 -13.86 -2.42
C VAL A 172 5.43 -15.37 -2.63
N PHE A 173 5.79 -15.82 -3.83
CA PHE A 173 6.11 -17.21 -4.12
C PHE A 173 7.62 -17.36 -4.33
N ASN A 174 8.29 -18.21 -3.54
CA ASN A 174 9.71 -18.55 -3.66
C ASN A 174 10.73 -17.39 -3.69
N GLY A 175 10.36 -16.18 -3.23
CA GLY A 175 11.28 -15.03 -3.20
C GLY A 175 11.48 -14.33 -4.55
N GLU A 176 10.71 -14.73 -5.58
CA GLU A 176 10.64 -14.04 -6.86
C GLU A 176 9.34 -13.24 -6.94
N MET A 177 9.41 -12.00 -7.42
CA MET A 177 8.22 -11.24 -7.81
C MET A 177 7.73 -11.80 -9.14
N ASP A 178 6.54 -12.38 -9.16
CA ASP A 178 5.80 -12.52 -10.41
C ASP A 178 5.60 -11.09 -10.95
N VAL A 179 6.22 -10.85 -12.10
CA VAL A 179 6.40 -9.55 -12.76
C VAL A 179 5.13 -8.71 -12.65
N ILE A 180 5.25 -7.55 -11.99
CA ILE A 180 4.27 -6.47 -12.06
C ILE A 180 4.15 -6.13 -13.56
N ASN A 181 3.04 -6.54 -14.18
CA ASN A 181 2.83 -6.34 -15.60
C ASN A 181 2.82 -4.81 -15.89
N PRO A 182 3.76 -4.28 -16.69
CA PRO A 182 4.01 -2.84 -16.84
C PRO A 182 2.91 -2.05 -17.55
N PHE A 183 1.81 -2.70 -17.95
CA PHE A 183 0.61 -2.01 -18.45
C PHE A 183 -0.27 -1.43 -17.31
N CYS A 184 0.11 -1.65 -16.05
CA CYS A 184 -0.52 -1.03 -14.90
C CYS A 184 0.05 0.37 -14.65
N CYS A 185 -0.78 1.41 -14.82
CA CYS A 185 -0.61 2.62 -14.01
C CYS A 185 -0.68 2.19 -12.53
N CYS A 186 0.48 2.06 -11.90
CA CYS A 186 0.57 1.75 -10.49
C CYS A 186 0.15 2.97 -9.70
N TYR A 187 -1.14 3.07 -9.38
CA TYR A 187 -1.58 3.91 -8.27
C TYR A 187 -1.22 3.16 -7.00
N LEU A 188 -0.14 3.59 -6.35
CA LEU A 188 0.09 3.22 -4.97
C LEU A 188 -0.90 4.03 -4.12
N VAL A 189 -2.06 3.43 -3.84
CA VAL A 189 -2.98 4.00 -2.86
C VAL A 189 -2.52 3.49 -1.50
N LEU A 190 -1.81 4.34 -0.76
CA LEU A 190 -1.68 4.14 0.68
C LEU A 190 -3.03 4.53 1.29
N GLN A 191 -3.72 3.56 1.88
CA GLN A 191 -4.90 3.79 2.73
C GLN A 191 -4.50 3.64 4.19
#